data_AF-A0A101XX72-F1
#
_entry.id   AF-A0A101XX72-F1
#
_cell.length_a   1.000
_cell.length_b   1.000
_cell.length_c   1.000
_cell.angle_alpha   90.00
_cell.angle_beta   90.00
_cell.angle_gamma   90.00
#
_symmetry.space_group_name_H-M   'P 1'
#
loop_
_entity.id
_entity.type
_entity.pdbx_description
1 polymer ?
#
loop_
_entity_poly.entity_id
_entity_poly.type
_entity_poly.pdbx_seq_one_letter_code
_entity_poly.pdbx_strand_id
1 'polypeptide(L)'
;MSIHIRELLPKGVNLTEFKTGSELLLACELGKYTKLLLQEDLSVAGVNVADEFKKTSHFSFVVKSKFVNDLPYGDIKLAKFNHGDFLLKTQSVARADIKFKDRNVYFNYNSDVKANREFRGKTRSAAYVSLMAFVLVKNFIDQEPNRKLIIDHEEYEQKDGEYTDLIELQKGGILPETILKIKYKTQGVVQLPWETIVKDYRSKGLMNREYSPKEKNNYLLTNGLEVGDVVLLYSRNINPYKGDTIGSLDSCYPAVIKSFNENTLFLRYYCNVETKLTQRTRIDRLVDKIEGLEEWLTPDDYDRTVTNERRLSLTDIGVGTCTYLEDTFIFKPPMEADITVQWFKDKDNQLVEEKLDTPDTIFAVFEDRGVKYNRDKFLKEYFTSLGKIPIYYKYFKRAE
;
A
#
# COMPACT_ATOMS: atom_id res chain seq x y z
N MET A 1 -22.12 6.43 31.94
CA MET A 1 -22.72 6.80 30.65
C MET A 1 -22.10 5.85 29.61
N SER A 2 -22.41 5.94 28.32
CA SER A 2 -21.61 5.23 27.31
C SER A 2 -21.35 6.19 26.15
N ILE A 3 -20.15 6.14 25.60
CA ILE A 3 -19.77 6.95 24.45
C ILE A 3 -19.98 6.11 23.20
N HIS A 4 -20.72 6.63 22.24
CA HIS A 4 -20.95 5.92 21.00
C HIS A 4 -19.73 6.01 20.09
N ILE A 5 -19.35 4.92 19.41
CA ILE A 5 -18.16 4.88 18.55
C ILE A 5 -18.11 6.01 17.51
N ARG A 6 -19.26 6.41 16.96
CA ARG A 6 -19.37 7.51 15.99
C ARG A 6 -18.95 8.87 16.53
N GLU A 7 -18.97 9.07 17.85
CA GLU A 7 -18.52 10.31 18.49
C GLU A 7 -16.99 10.41 18.54
N LEU A 8 -16.29 9.28 18.50
CA LEU A 8 -14.83 9.20 18.54
C LEU A 8 -14.19 9.15 17.15
N LEU A 9 -14.93 8.68 16.14
CA LEU A 9 -14.44 8.61 14.78
C LEU A 9 -14.32 10.00 14.13
N PRO A 10 -13.44 10.16 13.12
CA PRO A 10 -13.29 11.43 12.43
C PRO A 10 -14.60 11.96 11.83
N LYS A 11 -14.73 13.29 11.74
CA LYS A 11 -15.91 13.91 11.14
C LYS A 11 -16.12 13.43 9.70
N GLY A 12 -17.33 12.99 9.39
CA GLY A 12 -17.70 12.48 8.06
C GLY A 12 -17.56 10.96 7.89
N VAL A 13 -16.95 10.26 8.86
CA VAL A 13 -16.91 8.79 8.87
C VAL A 13 -18.22 8.25 9.43
N ASN A 14 -18.96 7.49 8.61
CA ASN A 14 -20.17 6.82 9.05
C ASN A 14 -19.98 5.30 9.07
N LEU A 15 -19.71 4.76 10.25
CA LEU A 15 -19.62 3.33 10.47
C LEU A 15 -21.02 2.75 10.78
N THR A 16 -21.52 1.92 9.88
CA THR A 16 -22.78 1.17 10.02
C THR A 16 -22.57 -0.34 10.15
N GLU A 17 -21.42 -0.84 9.69
CA GLU A 17 -21.07 -2.25 9.72
C GLU A 17 -19.55 -2.41 9.81
N PHE A 18 -19.09 -3.33 10.66
CA PHE A 18 -17.70 -3.80 10.71
C PHE A 18 -17.45 -4.81 9.58
N LYS A 19 -16.59 -4.44 8.65
CA LYS A 19 -16.24 -5.19 7.42
C LYS A 19 -14.80 -5.70 7.41
N THR A 20 -14.02 -5.46 8.46
CA THR A 20 -12.64 -5.94 8.54
C THR A 20 -12.23 -6.28 9.98
N GLY A 21 -11.17 -7.07 10.12
CA GLY A 21 -10.55 -7.35 11.41
C GLY A 21 -9.96 -6.09 12.05
N SER A 22 -9.41 -5.18 11.23
CA SER A 22 -8.82 -3.93 11.70
C SER A 22 -9.85 -2.95 12.27
N GLU A 23 -11.06 -2.89 11.70
CA GLU A 23 -12.15 -2.07 12.25
C GLU A 23 -12.60 -2.58 13.63
N LEU A 24 -12.69 -3.91 13.79
CA LEU A 24 -12.98 -4.53 15.10
C LEU A 24 -11.86 -4.24 16.11
N LEU A 25 -10.60 -4.35 15.68
CA LEU A 25 -9.44 -4.04 16.52
C LEU A 25 -9.42 -2.56 16.95
N LEU A 26 -9.74 -1.64 16.02
CA LEU A 26 -9.86 -0.21 16.33
C LEU A 26 -10.95 0.04 17.36
N ALA A 27 -12.14 -0.56 17.21
CA ALA A 27 -13.20 -0.44 18.21
C ALA A 27 -12.78 -0.95 19.59
N CYS A 28 -12.06 -2.07 19.65
CA CYS A 28 -11.53 -2.62 20.88
C CYS A 28 -10.55 -1.65 21.57
N GLU A 29 -9.61 -1.07 20.83
CA GLU A 29 -8.64 -0.12 21.38
C GLU A 29 -9.29 1.23 21.74
N LEU A 30 -10.27 1.70 20.97
CA LEU A 30 -11.10 2.85 21.35
C LEU A 30 -11.81 2.60 22.68
N GLY A 31 -12.37 1.41 22.88
CA GLY A 31 -13.03 1.02 24.13
C GLY A 31 -12.07 1.01 25.31
N LYS A 32 -10.87 0.45 25.11
CA LYS A 32 -9.79 0.46 26.11
C LYS A 32 -9.41 1.89 26.51
N TYR A 33 -9.18 2.80 25.56
CA TYR A 33 -8.79 4.18 25.89
C TYR A 33 -9.93 5.04 26.39
N THR A 34 -11.17 4.80 25.95
CA THR A 34 -12.37 5.42 26.54
C THR A 34 -12.46 5.05 28.02
N LYS A 35 -12.30 3.76 28.34
CA LYS A 35 -12.31 3.31 29.73
C LYS A 35 -11.16 3.89 30.55
N LEU A 36 -9.96 3.94 29.96
CA LEU A 36 -8.75 4.41 30.64
C LEU A 36 -8.75 5.93 30.90
N LEU A 37 -9.19 6.72 29.92
CA LEU A 37 -9.05 8.18 29.94
C LEU A 37 -10.34 8.92 30.34
N LEU A 38 -11.50 8.35 30.04
CA LEU A 38 -12.81 8.97 30.29
C LEU A 38 -13.60 8.25 31.39
N GLN A 39 -13.17 7.04 31.81
CA GLN A 39 -13.89 6.16 32.74
C GLN A 39 -15.28 5.70 32.25
N GLU A 40 -15.57 5.93 30.98
CA GLU A 40 -16.82 5.53 30.31
C GLU A 40 -16.63 4.23 29.51
N ASP A 41 -17.72 3.55 29.17
CA ASP A 41 -17.68 2.41 28.27
C ASP A 41 -17.95 2.84 26.82
N LEU A 42 -17.41 2.08 25.85
CA LEU A 42 -17.68 2.30 24.43
C LEU A 42 -18.89 1.47 23.98
N SER A 43 -19.89 2.13 23.39
CA SER A 43 -21.04 1.48 22.75
C SER A 43 -20.89 1.47 21.23
N VAL A 44 -21.25 0.34 20.62
CA VAL A 44 -21.41 0.20 19.16
C VAL A 44 -22.86 -0.11 18.75
N ALA A 45 -23.83 0.29 19.58
CA ALA A 45 -25.24 0.01 19.33
C ALA A 45 -25.67 0.48 17.93
N GLY A 46 -26.28 -0.43 17.15
CA GLY A 46 -26.70 -0.13 15.76
C GLY A 46 -25.58 -0.19 14.73
N VAL A 47 -24.38 -0.66 15.08
CA VAL A 47 -23.32 -1.06 14.15
C VAL A 47 -23.30 -2.58 14.01
N ASN A 48 -23.53 -3.07 12.80
CA ASN A 48 -23.52 -4.51 12.52
C ASN A 48 -22.10 -5.06 12.40
N VAL A 49 -21.94 -6.38 12.41
CA VAL A 49 -20.70 -7.07 12.05
C VAL A 49 -21.02 -7.98 10.88
N ALA A 50 -20.27 -7.90 9.78
CA ALA A 50 -20.54 -8.76 8.64
C ALA A 50 -20.30 -10.23 9.03
N ASP A 51 -21.16 -11.13 8.55
CA ASP A 51 -21.25 -12.51 9.05
C ASP A 51 -19.95 -13.32 8.89
N GLU A 52 -19.18 -13.02 7.83
CA GLU A 52 -17.87 -13.62 7.58
C GLU A 52 -16.85 -13.30 8.69
N PHE A 53 -16.93 -12.12 9.32
CA PHE A 53 -16.00 -11.72 10.37
C PHE A 53 -16.34 -12.29 11.74
N LYS A 54 -17.60 -12.67 11.99
CA LYS A 54 -18.03 -13.26 13.27
C LYS A 54 -17.32 -14.58 13.60
N LYS A 55 -16.72 -15.24 12.61
CA LYS A 55 -15.97 -16.50 12.76
C LYS A 55 -14.45 -16.32 12.83
N THR A 56 -13.96 -15.08 12.87
CA THR A 56 -12.52 -14.77 12.86
C THR A 56 -11.92 -14.71 14.26
N SER A 57 -10.59 -14.84 14.36
CA SER A 57 -9.84 -14.63 15.60
C SER A 57 -9.98 -13.21 16.14
N HIS A 58 -10.07 -12.20 15.26
CA HIS A 58 -10.29 -10.80 15.62
C HIS A 58 -11.60 -10.62 16.38
N PHE A 59 -12.71 -11.14 15.84
CA PHE A 59 -14.01 -11.04 16.51
C PHE A 59 -14.00 -11.72 17.89
N SER A 60 -13.45 -12.93 17.97
CA SER A 60 -13.29 -13.63 19.25
C SER A 60 -12.49 -12.82 20.27
N PHE A 61 -11.39 -12.21 19.84
CA PHE A 61 -10.55 -11.36 20.68
C PHE A 61 -11.34 -10.16 21.21
N VAL A 62 -12.05 -9.42 20.35
CA VAL A 62 -12.83 -8.24 20.74
C VAL A 62 -13.95 -8.60 21.73
N VAL A 63 -14.73 -9.67 21.45
CA VAL A 63 -15.78 -10.15 22.37
C VAL A 63 -15.21 -10.52 23.73
N LYS A 64 -14.06 -11.22 23.77
CA LYS A 64 -13.41 -11.64 25.02
C LYS A 64 -12.73 -10.49 25.77
N SER A 65 -12.36 -9.41 25.08
CA SER A 65 -11.71 -8.24 25.68
C SER A 65 -12.63 -7.48 26.63
N LYS A 66 -13.95 -7.48 26.35
CA LYS A 66 -14.99 -6.73 27.06
C LYS A 66 -14.78 -5.20 27.08
N PHE A 67 -14.04 -4.66 26.11
CA PHE A 67 -13.90 -3.20 25.96
C PHE A 67 -15.00 -2.56 25.10
N VAL A 68 -15.76 -3.36 24.37
CA VAL A 68 -16.82 -2.89 23.46
C VAL A 68 -18.16 -3.46 23.93
N ASN A 69 -19.11 -2.58 24.26
CA ASN A 69 -20.48 -2.94 24.60
C ASN A 69 -21.34 -3.06 23.34
N ASP A 70 -22.44 -3.80 23.45
CA ASP A 70 -23.47 -3.93 22.40
C ASP A 70 -22.98 -4.58 21.10
N LEU A 71 -21.84 -5.29 21.14
CA LEU A 71 -21.33 -6.03 19.99
C LEU A 71 -22.29 -7.20 19.67
N PRO A 72 -22.80 -7.35 18.43
CA PRO A 72 -23.76 -8.39 18.10
C PRO A 72 -23.07 -9.75 17.92
N TYR A 73 -22.98 -10.56 18.99
CA TYR A 73 -22.28 -11.87 18.95
C TYR A 73 -23.14 -13.13 19.14
N GLY A 74 -24.44 -12.99 19.47
CA GLY A 74 -25.41 -14.11 19.53
C GLY A 74 -24.89 -15.40 20.20
N ASP A 75 -25.40 -16.55 19.76
CA ASP A 75 -24.92 -17.89 20.16
C ASP A 75 -23.85 -18.44 19.18
N ILE A 76 -22.91 -17.58 18.76
CA ILE A 76 -21.90 -17.96 17.79
C ILE A 76 -20.71 -18.64 18.49
N LYS A 77 -20.28 -19.79 17.97
CA LYS A 77 -19.06 -20.45 18.42
C LYS A 77 -17.84 -19.60 18.03
N LEU A 78 -17.23 -18.98 19.03
CA LEU A 78 -16.04 -18.16 18.85
C LEU A 78 -14.83 -18.98 18.36
N ALA A 79 -14.11 -18.44 17.38
CA ALA A 79 -12.86 -18.99 16.89
C ALA A 79 -11.79 -19.00 17.99
N LYS A 80 -10.87 -19.98 17.96
CA LYS A 80 -9.68 -19.95 18.82
C LYS A 80 -8.76 -18.81 18.37
N PHE A 81 -8.10 -18.18 19.32
CA PHE A 81 -7.12 -17.13 19.07
C PHE A 81 -6.01 -17.16 20.13
N ASN A 82 -4.85 -16.61 19.81
CA ASN A 82 -3.78 -16.37 20.78
C ASN A 82 -3.75 -14.88 21.12
N HIS A 83 -3.75 -14.53 22.41
CA HIS A 83 -3.66 -13.14 22.85
C HIS A 83 -2.40 -12.44 22.37
N GLY A 84 -1.29 -13.17 22.21
CA GLY A 84 -0.03 -12.61 21.72
C GLY A 84 -0.01 -12.23 20.25
N ASP A 85 -1.05 -12.59 19.49
CA ASP A 85 -1.25 -12.14 18.10
C ASP A 85 -1.87 -10.73 18.06
N PHE A 86 -2.41 -10.27 19.19
CA PHE A 86 -3.02 -8.95 19.39
C PHE A 86 -2.23 -8.18 20.47
N LEU A 87 -2.58 -6.91 20.74
CA LEU A 87 -1.92 -6.20 21.83
C LEU A 87 -2.13 -6.92 23.17
N LEU A 88 -1.04 -7.23 23.87
CA LEU A 88 -1.12 -7.84 25.20
C LEU A 88 -1.81 -6.86 26.16
N LYS A 89 -2.56 -7.36 27.15
CA LYS A 89 -3.25 -6.54 28.17
C LYS A 89 -2.34 -5.52 28.88
N THR A 90 -1.04 -5.80 28.98
CA THR A 90 -0.04 -4.95 29.64
C THR A 90 0.58 -3.91 28.71
N GLN A 91 0.33 -3.99 27.39
CA GLN A 91 0.85 -3.05 26.41
C GLN A 91 -0.07 -1.83 26.31
N SER A 92 0.50 -0.66 26.52
CA SER A 92 -0.17 0.63 26.43
C SER A 92 0.71 1.61 25.70
N VAL A 93 0.18 2.21 24.63
CA VAL A 93 0.88 3.26 23.88
C VAL A 93 0.67 4.64 24.49
N ALA A 94 -0.03 4.75 25.62
CA ALA A 94 -0.14 6.00 26.38
C ALA A 94 1.23 6.53 26.89
N ARG A 95 2.26 5.68 26.88
CA ARG A 95 3.65 6.04 27.23
C ARG A 95 4.54 6.28 26.01
N ALA A 96 4.00 6.19 24.79
CA ALA A 96 4.76 6.47 23.58
C ALA A 96 5.19 7.94 23.55
N ASP A 97 6.36 8.23 22.95
CA ASP A 97 6.78 9.62 22.74
C ASP A 97 5.99 10.22 21.58
N ILE A 98 4.92 10.95 21.94
CA ILE A 98 3.99 11.57 21.01
C ILE A 98 3.88 13.07 21.30
N LYS A 99 3.91 13.89 20.25
CA LYS A 99 3.88 15.35 20.37
C LYS A 99 2.63 15.90 19.71
N PHE A 100 1.71 16.42 20.53
CA PHE A 100 0.55 17.16 20.06
C PHE A 100 0.97 18.59 19.73
N LYS A 101 0.80 19.00 18.47
CA LYS A 101 1.12 20.35 17.98
C LYS A 101 0.02 20.81 17.02
N ASP A 102 -0.73 21.83 17.42
CA ASP A 102 -1.84 22.40 16.64
C ASP A 102 -2.83 21.31 16.15
N ARG A 103 -2.96 21.18 14.83
CA ARG A 103 -3.82 20.20 14.15
C ARG A 103 -3.13 18.87 13.87
N ASN A 104 -1.92 18.63 14.39
CA ASN A 104 -1.14 17.42 14.12
C ASN A 104 -0.69 16.75 15.41
N VAL A 105 -0.56 15.42 15.34
CA VAL A 105 0.08 14.60 16.37
C VAL A 105 1.25 13.90 15.72
N TYR A 106 2.46 14.11 16.25
CA TYR A 106 3.67 13.55 15.69
C TYR A 106 4.12 12.36 16.52
N PHE A 107 4.32 11.22 15.86
CA PHE A 107 5.01 10.06 16.41
C PHE A 107 6.27 9.81 15.59
N ASN A 108 7.43 9.78 16.25
CA ASN A 108 8.69 9.41 15.62
C ASN A 108 9.20 8.13 16.30
N TYR A 109 9.37 7.07 15.51
CA TYR A 109 9.79 5.76 16.02
C TYR A 109 11.14 5.78 16.74
N ASN A 110 12.06 6.63 16.28
CA ASN A 110 13.43 6.72 16.77
C ASN A 110 13.60 7.73 17.92
N SER A 111 12.57 8.52 18.27
CA SER A 111 12.75 9.63 19.23
C SER A 111 13.00 9.17 20.67
N ASP A 112 12.32 8.11 21.14
CA ASP A 112 12.59 7.47 22.43
C ASP A 112 12.35 5.96 22.34
N VAL A 113 13.45 5.20 22.30
CA VAL A 113 13.44 3.73 22.16
C VAL A 113 12.65 3.05 23.29
N LYS A 114 12.72 3.57 24.51
CA LYS A 114 12.12 2.96 25.70
C LYS A 114 10.62 3.25 25.75
N ALA A 115 10.23 4.49 25.46
CA ALA A 115 8.83 4.90 25.34
C ALA A 115 8.13 4.15 24.19
N ASN A 116 8.83 3.96 23.07
CA ASN A 116 8.28 3.39 21.84
C ASN A 116 8.45 1.86 21.74
N ARG A 117 8.74 1.17 22.85
CA ARG A 117 9.04 -0.28 22.86
C ARG A 117 7.94 -1.14 22.22
N GLU A 118 6.68 -0.74 22.34
CA GLU A 118 5.53 -1.53 21.88
C GLU A 118 5.48 -1.63 20.35
N PHE A 119 6.03 -0.65 19.65
CA PHE A 119 6.14 -0.62 18.18
C PHE A 119 7.30 -1.49 17.66
N ARG A 120 8.12 -2.06 18.56
CA ARG A 120 9.27 -2.92 18.20
C ARG A 120 8.94 -4.41 18.22
N GLY A 121 7.77 -4.78 18.75
CA GLY A 121 7.34 -6.17 18.94
C GLY A 121 6.81 -6.86 17.67
N LYS A 122 6.29 -8.08 17.85
CA LYS A 122 5.58 -8.83 16.80
C LYS A 122 4.19 -8.24 16.51
N THR A 123 3.59 -7.57 17.49
CA THR A 123 2.22 -7.00 17.44
C THR A 123 2.20 -5.52 17.03
N ARG A 124 3.26 -5.06 16.35
CA ARG A 124 3.46 -3.65 15.97
C ARG A 124 2.29 -3.04 15.20
N SER A 125 1.66 -3.80 14.29
CA SER A 125 0.50 -3.31 13.51
C SER A 125 -0.67 -2.94 14.42
N ALA A 126 -1.01 -3.83 15.35
CA ALA A 126 -1.99 -3.54 16.39
C ALA A 126 -1.56 -2.37 17.30
N ALA A 127 -0.26 -2.18 17.55
CA ALA A 127 0.24 -1.05 18.35
C ALA A 127 -0.02 0.30 17.67
N TYR A 128 0.10 0.37 16.34
CA TYR A 128 -0.26 1.57 15.59
C TYR A 128 -1.77 1.82 15.56
N VAL A 129 -2.60 0.78 15.50
CA VAL A 129 -4.06 0.93 15.70
C VAL A 129 -4.36 1.47 17.10
N SER A 130 -3.68 0.94 18.12
CA SER A 130 -3.77 1.42 19.50
C SER A 130 -3.35 2.89 19.62
N LEU A 131 -2.31 3.32 18.89
CA LEU A 131 -1.85 4.72 18.84
C LEU A 131 -2.90 5.62 18.22
N MET A 132 -3.49 5.22 17.10
CA MET A 132 -4.57 5.98 16.49
C MET A 132 -5.79 6.07 17.42
N ALA A 133 -6.18 4.97 18.06
CA ALA A 133 -7.29 4.96 19.01
C ALA A 133 -7.03 5.91 20.20
N PHE A 134 -5.81 5.92 20.75
CA PHE A 134 -5.42 6.86 21.80
C PHE A 134 -5.57 8.32 21.33
N VAL A 135 -5.10 8.63 20.11
CA VAL A 135 -5.21 9.97 19.53
C VAL A 135 -6.67 10.37 19.33
N LEU A 136 -7.54 9.48 18.82
CA LEU A 136 -8.97 9.77 18.62
C LEU A 136 -9.68 10.06 19.95
N VAL A 137 -9.43 9.27 21.00
CA VAL A 137 -10.00 9.54 22.32
C VAL A 137 -9.45 10.84 22.91
N LYS A 138 -8.17 11.14 22.70
CA LYS A 138 -7.58 12.43 23.12
C LYS A 138 -8.18 13.62 22.37
N ASN A 139 -8.42 13.47 21.09
CA ASN A 139 -9.09 14.47 20.26
C ASN A 139 -10.51 14.75 20.75
N PHE A 140 -11.25 13.71 21.18
CA PHE A 140 -12.56 13.87 21.80
C PHE A 140 -12.47 14.67 23.11
N ILE A 141 -11.53 14.33 24.00
CA ILE A 141 -11.29 15.07 25.26
C ILE A 141 -10.96 16.53 24.99
N ASP A 142 -10.08 16.78 24.03
CA ASP A 142 -9.57 18.12 23.71
C ASP A 142 -10.53 18.91 22.79
N GLN A 143 -11.66 18.32 22.39
CA GLN A 143 -12.63 18.90 21.44
C GLN A 143 -12.05 19.25 20.06
N GLU A 144 -11.02 18.52 19.64
CA GLU A 144 -10.27 18.69 18.39
C GLU A 144 -10.34 17.41 17.53
N PRO A 145 -11.52 17.05 16.98
CA PRO A 145 -11.80 15.71 16.44
C PRO A 145 -10.95 15.30 15.23
N ASN A 146 -10.30 16.25 14.57
CA ASN A 146 -9.61 16.03 13.29
C ASN A 146 -8.09 16.27 13.37
N ARG A 147 -7.45 16.16 14.55
CA ARG A 147 -5.97 16.21 14.57
C ARG A 147 -5.42 15.04 13.77
N LYS A 148 -4.53 15.35 12.85
CA LYS A 148 -3.88 14.40 11.96
C LYS A 148 -2.71 13.71 12.65
N LEU A 149 -2.74 12.38 12.76
CA LEU A 149 -1.59 11.60 13.20
C LEU A 149 -0.58 11.51 12.03
N ILE A 150 0.65 11.95 12.31
CA ILE A 150 1.80 11.83 11.42
C ILE A 150 2.79 10.86 12.06
N ILE A 151 2.91 9.68 11.46
CA ILE A 151 3.92 8.68 11.82
C ILE A 151 5.14 8.94 10.94
N ASP A 152 6.24 9.39 11.53
CA ASP A 152 7.46 9.76 10.82
C ASP A 152 8.51 8.64 10.90
N HIS A 153 8.68 7.93 9.77
CA HIS A 153 9.61 6.82 9.59
C HIS A 153 10.53 7.04 8.38
N GLU A 154 10.82 8.29 8.02
CA GLU A 154 11.72 8.63 6.89
C GLU A 154 13.15 8.04 7.08
N GLU A 155 13.58 7.83 8.32
CA GLU A 155 14.89 7.26 8.66
C GLU A 155 14.84 5.79 9.13
N TYR A 156 13.68 5.12 9.01
CA TYR A 156 13.48 3.76 9.49
C TYR A 156 13.23 2.77 8.35
N GLU A 157 13.93 1.64 8.38
CA GLU A 157 13.62 0.49 7.54
C GLU A 157 12.38 -0.22 8.10
N GLN A 158 11.27 -0.03 7.39
CA GLN A 158 10.02 -0.69 7.67
C GLN A 158 10.20 -2.21 7.84
N LYS A 159 9.45 -2.81 8.79
CA LYS A 159 9.28 -4.26 8.82
C LYS A 159 7.97 -4.70 8.19
N ASP A 160 8.01 -5.94 7.77
CA ASP A 160 6.89 -6.66 7.18
C ASP A 160 5.62 -6.59 8.06
N GLY A 161 4.47 -6.38 7.43
CA GLY A 161 3.16 -6.27 8.07
C GLY A 161 2.95 -5.07 9.00
N GLU A 162 3.92 -4.15 9.16
CA GLU A 162 3.94 -3.17 10.25
C GLU A 162 2.74 -2.20 10.29
N TYR A 163 2.16 -1.86 9.13
CA TYR A 163 1.04 -0.92 9.02
C TYR A 163 -0.20 -1.52 8.40
N THR A 164 -0.28 -2.85 8.30
CA THR A 164 -1.37 -3.57 7.61
C THR A 164 -2.73 -3.09 8.08
N ASP A 165 -2.93 -3.02 9.40
CA ASP A 165 -4.23 -2.68 9.97
C ASP A 165 -4.59 -1.21 9.74
N LEU A 166 -3.63 -0.29 9.87
CA LEU A 166 -3.86 1.12 9.59
C LEU A 166 -4.24 1.34 8.12
N ILE A 167 -3.56 0.68 7.19
CA ILE A 167 -3.85 0.79 5.76
C ILE A 167 -5.21 0.22 5.42
N GLU A 168 -5.59 -0.91 6.02
CA GLU A 168 -6.94 -1.48 5.87
C GLU A 168 -8.01 -0.47 6.33
N LEU A 169 -7.78 0.21 7.45
CA LEU A 169 -8.65 1.29 7.94
C LEU A 169 -8.68 2.52 7.01
N GLN A 170 -7.57 2.87 6.34
CA GLN A 170 -7.56 3.95 5.35
C GLN A 170 -8.36 3.57 4.10
N LYS A 171 -8.15 2.35 3.58
CA LYS A 171 -8.89 1.82 2.41
C LYS A 171 -10.39 1.70 2.68
N GLY A 172 -10.76 1.33 3.91
CA GLY A 172 -12.16 1.29 4.38
C GLY A 172 -12.78 2.68 4.60
N GLY A 173 -12.02 3.77 4.45
CA GLY A 173 -12.50 5.14 4.64
C GLY A 173 -12.67 5.54 6.11
N ILE A 174 -12.23 4.71 7.06
CA ILE A 174 -12.32 4.99 8.50
C ILE A 174 -11.24 5.97 8.95
N LEU A 175 -10.04 5.86 8.39
CA LEU A 175 -8.89 6.73 8.66
C LEU A 175 -8.41 7.41 7.37
N PRO A 176 -9.16 8.40 6.84
CA PRO A 176 -8.76 9.09 5.60
C PRO A 176 -7.40 9.78 5.75
N GLU A 177 -6.76 10.13 4.63
CA GLU A 177 -5.44 10.80 4.62
C GLU A 177 -5.42 12.16 5.35
N THR A 178 -6.60 12.78 5.52
CA THR A 178 -6.76 14.00 6.32
C THR A 178 -6.51 13.76 7.81
N ILE A 179 -6.63 12.50 8.28
CA ILE A 179 -6.52 12.09 9.68
C ILE A 179 -5.25 11.28 9.95
N LEU A 180 -4.78 10.51 8.98
CA LEU A 180 -3.59 9.68 9.12
C LEU A 180 -2.63 9.91 7.95
N LYS A 181 -1.37 10.19 8.25
CA LYS A 181 -0.27 10.15 7.27
C LYS A 181 0.88 9.37 7.85
N ILE A 182 1.38 8.44 7.05
CA ILE A 182 2.57 7.68 7.39
C ILE A 182 3.64 8.07 6.39
N LYS A 183 4.78 8.55 6.89
CA LYS A 183 5.93 8.93 6.08
C LYS A 183 6.93 7.78 6.13
N TYR A 184 7.35 7.31 4.98
CA TYR A 184 8.30 6.21 4.84
C TYR A 184 9.53 6.68 4.10
N LYS A 185 10.66 6.04 4.36
CA LYS A 185 11.82 6.13 3.48
C LYS A 185 11.43 5.58 2.10
N THR A 186 11.20 6.45 1.12
CA THR A 186 10.91 6.06 -0.26
C THR A 186 12.17 5.47 -0.89
N GLN A 187 12.43 4.19 -0.67
CA GLN A 187 13.36 3.39 -1.47
C GLN A 187 12.57 2.56 -2.49
N GLY A 188 11.99 3.23 -3.49
CA GLY A 188 11.62 2.65 -4.79
C GLY A 188 10.59 1.52 -4.86
N VAL A 189 10.23 0.86 -3.76
CA VAL A 189 9.25 -0.21 -3.72
C VAL A 189 8.54 -0.15 -2.37
N VAL A 190 7.34 0.41 -2.36
CA VAL A 190 6.48 0.40 -1.18
C VAL A 190 6.01 -1.04 -0.98
N GLN A 191 6.47 -1.73 0.08
CA GLN A 191 6.00 -3.08 0.42
C GLN A 191 4.52 -3.12 0.87
N LEU A 192 3.94 -1.97 1.18
CA LEU A 192 2.68 -1.85 1.90
C LEU A 192 1.38 -2.15 1.12
N PRO A 193 1.34 -2.13 -0.22
CA PRO A 193 0.22 -2.71 -0.96
C PRO A 193 0.32 -4.23 -1.12
N TRP A 194 1.52 -4.77 -1.37
CA TRP A 194 1.69 -6.15 -1.85
C TRP A 194 1.15 -7.20 -0.87
N GLU A 195 1.60 -7.18 0.38
CA GLU A 195 1.16 -8.18 1.35
C GLU A 195 -0.35 -8.13 1.59
N THR A 196 -0.90 -6.92 1.68
CA THR A 196 -2.33 -6.68 1.88
C THR A 196 -3.13 -7.22 0.69
N ILE A 197 -2.65 -6.97 -0.52
CA ILE A 197 -3.26 -7.49 -1.76
C ILE A 197 -3.23 -9.02 -1.77
N VAL A 198 -2.10 -9.63 -1.42
CA VAL A 198 -1.98 -11.10 -1.37
C VAL A 198 -2.89 -11.69 -0.29
N LYS A 199 -2.97 -11.09 0.90
CA LYS A 199 -3.87 -11.52 1.98
C LYS A 199 -5.34 -11.44 1.58
N ASP A 200 -5.74 -10.34 0.93
CA ASP A 200 -7.11 -10.16 0.40
C ASP A 200 -7.43 -11.19 -0.70
N TYR A 201 -6.52 -11.43 -1.65
CA TYR A 201 -6.75 -12.48 -2.65
C TYR A 201 -6.82 -13.87 -2.04
N ARG A 202 -5.99 -14.18 -1.04
CA ARG A 202 -6.01 -15.46 -0.32
C ARG A 202 -7.30 -15.68 0.44
N SER A 203 -7.87 -14.66 1.07
CA SER A 203 -9.17 -14.78 1.75
C SER A 203 -10.29 -15.14 0.76
N LYS A 204 -10.16 -14.72 -0.50
CA LYS A 204 -11.07 -15.03 -1.62
C LYS A 204 -10.75 -16.35 -2.35
N GLY A 205 -9.78 -17.13 -1.84
CA GLY A 205 -9.40 -18.42 -2.43
C GLY A 205 -8.47 -18.31 -3.66
N LEU A 206 -7.85 -17.15 -3.87
CA LEU A 206 -6.88 -16.87 -4.94
C LEU A 206 -5.46 -16.81 -4.36
N MET A 207 -4.43 -16.98 -5.18
CA MET A 207 -3.01 -16.90 -4.75
C MET A 207 -2.68 -17.79 -3.53
N ASN A 208 -3.35 -18.94 -3.40
CA ASN A 208 -3.32 -19.78 -2.18
C ASN A 208 -2.78 -21.20 -2.42
N ARG A 209 -2.39 -21.53 -3.66
CA ARG A 209 -1.82 -22.82 -4.05
C ARG A 209 -0.97 -22.65 -5.30
N GLU A 210 -0.20 -23.67 -5.63
CA GLU A 210 0.48 -23.73 -6.93
C GLU A 210 -0.54 -23.83 -8.08
N TYR A 211 -0.27 -23.11 -9.16
CA TYR A 211 -1.09 -23.09 -10.37
C TYR A 211 -0.29 -23.68 -11.53
N SER A 212 -0.95 -24.54 -12.30
CA SER A 212 -0.34 -25.17 -13.47
C SER A 212 -0.08 -24.17 -14.61
N PRO A 213 0.87 -24.46 -15.53
CA PRO A 213 1.07 -23.65 -16.73
C PRO A 213 -0.21 -23.43 -17.53
N LYS A 214 -1.08 -24.44 -17.60
CA LYS A 214 -2.39 -24.36 -18.27
C LYS A 214 -3.31 -23.33 -17.60
N GLU A 215 -3.39 -23.30 -16.27
CA GLU A 215 -4.19 -22.31 -15.55
C GLU A 215 -3.66 -20.89 -15.76
N LYS A 216 -2.33 -20.71 -15.74
CA LYS A 216 -1.69 -19.41 -15.99
C LYS A 216 -1.90 -18.95 -17.43
N ASN A 217 -1.78 -19.83 -18.42
CA ASN A 217 -2.08 -19.52 -19.82
C ASN A 217 -3.57 -19.17 -20.00
N ASN A 218 -4.47 -19.93 -19.38
CA ASN A 218 -5.90 -19.62 -19.40
C ASN A 218 -6.18 -18.25 -18.75
N TYR A 219 -5.48 -17.89 -17.69
CA TYR A 219 -5.59 -16.56 -17.09
C TYR A 219 -5.19 -15.46 -18.09
N LEU A 220 -4.07 -15.61 -18.80
CA LEU A 220 -3.65 -14.65 -19.83
C LEU A 220 -4.75 -14.44 -20.87
N LEU A 221 -5.29 -15.53 -21.42
CA LEU A 221 -6.34 -15.50 -22.44
C LEU A 221 -7.66 -14.92 -21.91
N THR A 222 -8.10 -15.34 -20.72
CA THR A 222 -9.40 -14.92 -20.14
C THR A 222 -9.39 -13.45 -19.73
N ASN A 223 -8.25 -12.92 -19.30
CA ASN A 223 -8.09 -11.51 -18.96
C ASN A 223 -7.77 -10.63 -20.18
N GLY A 224 -7.84 -11.18 -21.39
CA GLY A 224 -7.64 -10.48 -22.64
C GLY A 224 -6.25 -9.87 -22.78
N LEU A 225 -5.21 -10.50 -22.22
CA LEU A 225 -3.83 -10.07 -22.40
C LEU A 225 -3.34 -10.49 -23.79
N GLU A 226 -2.73 -9.54 -24.49
CA GLU A 226 -2.32 -9.68 -25.90
C GLU A 226 -0.87 -9.23 -26.09
N VAL A 227 -0.29 -9.59 -27.24
CA VAL A 227 1.01 -9.08 -27.64
C VAL A 227 0.95 -7.56 -27.79
N GLY A 228 1.91 -6.88 -27.19
CA GLY A 228 1.99 -5.42 -27.11
C GLY A 228 1.40 -4.85 -25.82
N ASP A 229 0.65 -5.63 -25.04
CA ASP A 229 0.08 -5.13 -23.78
C ASP A 229 1.17 -4.85 -22.74
N VAL A 230 0.90 -3.85 -21.89
CA VAL A 230 1.81 -3.45 -20.82
C VAL A 230 1.42 -4.16 -19.53
N VAL A 231 2.41 -4.75 -18.88
CA VAL A 231 2.31 -5.39 -17.57
C VAL A 231 3.43 -4.87 -16.67
N LEU A 232 3.28 -5.03 -15.37
CA LEU A 232 4.35 -4.83 -14.40
C LEU A 232 4.99 -6.17 -14.08
N LEU A 233 6.31 -6.25 -14.27
CA LEU A 233 7.13 -7.39 -13.92
C LEU A 233 7.73 -7.18 -12.54
N TYR A 234 7.35 -8.04 -11.60
CA TYR A 234 7.82 -8.01 -10.23
C TYR A 234 8.84 -9.11 -9.98
N SER A 235 9.83 -8.81 -9.13
CA SER A 235 10.60 -9.81 -8.39
C SER A 235 10.30 -9.68 -6.89
N ARG A 236 10.38 -10.80 -6.17
CA ARG A 236 10.27 -10.84 -4.72
C ARG A 236 11.25 -11.81 -4.11
N ASN A 237 11.70 -11.48 -2.90
CA ASN A 237 12.52 -12.35 -2.08
C ASN A 237 11.61 -13.13 -1.13
N ILE A 238 11.59 -14.46 -1.26
CA ILE A 238 10.87 -15.36 -0.35
C ILE A 238 11.88 -16.01 0.58
N ASN A 239 11.62 -15.96 1.89
CA ASN A 239 12.46 -16.64 2.88
C ASN A 239 11.78 -17.92 3.41
N PRO A 240 11.99 -19.09 2.78
CA PRO A 240 11.29 -20.33 3.14
C PRO A 240 11.60 -20.77 4.58
N TYR A 241 12.78 -20.46 5.11
CA TYR A 241 13.17 -20.81 6.48
C TYR A 241 12.36 -20.08 7.56
N LYS A 242 11.67 -19.00 7.21
CA LYS A 242 10.78 -18.25 8.11
C LYS A 242 9.30 -18.60 7.93
N GLY A 243 8.97 -19.56 7.07
CA GLY A 243 7.58 -19.84 6.69
C GLY A 243 6.95 -18.69 5.90
N ASP A 244 7.77 -17.82 5.29
CA ASP A 244 7.30 -16.74 4.44
C ASP A 244 6.77 -17.34 3.13
N THR A 245 5.52 -17.00 2.80
CA THR A 245 4.84 -17.45 1.58
C THR A 245 4.39 -16.26 0.72
N ILE A 246 4.60 -15.03 1.16
CA ILE A 246 4.19 -13.81 0.45
C ILE A 246 5.41 -13.16 -0.19
N GLY A 247 6.56 -13.18 0.48
CA GLY A 247 7.78 -12.57 0.02
C GLY A 247 7.74 -11.05 0.04
N SER A 248 8.91 -10.45 0.14
CA SER A 248 9.09 -9.01 0.07
C SER A 248 9.42 -8.61 -1.37
N LEU A 249 8.71 -7.61 -1.92
CA LEU A 249 9.00 -7.12 -3.28
C LEU A 249 10.44 -6.57 -3.34
N ASP A 250 11.14 -6.94 -4.39
CA ASP A 250 12.54 -6.62 -4.65
C ASP A 250 12.66 -5.62 -5.81
N SER A 251 11.91 -5.83 -6.89
CA SER A 251 11.83 -4.89 -8.00
C SER A 251 10.45 -4.90 -8.68
N CYS A 252 10.14 -3.82 -9.39
CA CYS A 252 8.95 -3.66 -10.21
C CYS A 252 9.32 -2.85 -11.46
N TYR A 253 9.16 -3.44 -12.64
CA TYR A 253 9.47 -2.78 -13.91
C TYR A 253 8.30 -2.86 -14.89
N PRO A 254 7.97 -1.78 -15.61
CA PRO A 254 7.05 -1.88 -16.73
C PRO A 254 7.64 -2.76 -17.83
N ALA A 255 6.79 -3.61 -18.39
CA ALA A 255 7.15 -4.61 -19.38
C ALA A 255 6.07 -4.70 -20.47
N VAL A 256 6.51 -4.99 -21.69
CA VAL A 256 5.64 -5.22 -22.84
C VAL A 256 5.66 -6.70 -23.18
N ILE A 257 4.47 -7.29 -23.33
CA ILE A 257 4.33 -8.68 -23.79
C ILE A 257 4.76 -8.77 -25.26
N LYS A 258 5.83 -9.52 -25.54
CA LYS A 258 6.36 -9.73 -26.90
C LYS A 258 5.74 -10.93 -27.58
N SER A 259 5.46 -12.00 -26.82
CA SER A 259 4.76 -13.20 -27.25
C SER A 259 4.44 -14.07 -26.05
N PHE A 260 3.43 -14.93 -26.13
CA PHE A 260 3.23 -16.02 -25.18
C PHE A 260 2.58 -17.22 -25.84
N ASN A 261 2.71 -18.38 -25.21
CA ASN A 261 2.03 -19.62 -25.58
C ASN A 261 1.73 -20.43 -24.32
N GLU A 262 1.24 -21.66 -24.48
CA GLU A 262 0.82 -22.55 -23.39
C GLU A 262 1.89 -22.81 -22.32
N ASN A 263 3.17 -22.58 -22.63
CA ASN A 263 4.29 -22.91 -21.75
C ASN A 263 5.22 -21.74 -21.43
N THR A 264 5.22 -20.68 -22.24
CA THR A 264 6.22 -19.60 -22.12
C THR A 264 5.62 -18.22 -22.35
N LEU A 265 6.16 -17.24 -21.63
CA LEU A 265 5.86 -15.82 -21.75
C LEU A 265 7.16 -15.08 -22.07
N PHE A 266 7.14 -14.23 -23.09
CA PHE A 266 8.28 -13.41 -23.48
C PHE A 266 7.97 -11.94 -23.24
N LEU A 267 8.79 -11.29 -22.41
CA LEU A 267 8.62 -9.91 -21.99
C LEU A 267 9.83 -9.09 -22.39
N ARG A 268 9.59 -7.84 -22.77
CA ARG A 268 10.62 -6.79 -22.81
C ARG A 268 10.33 -5.79 -21.71
N TYR A 269 11.23 -5.64 -20.75
CA TYR A 269 11.04 -4.74 -19.60
C TYR A 269 12.05 -3.60 -19.58
N TYR A 270 11.66 -2.52 -18.91
CA TYR A 270 12.37 -1.25 -18.90
C TYR A 270 12.69 -0.86 -17.45
N CYS A 271 13.97 -0.90 -17.10
CA CYS A 271 14.40 -0.60 -15.72
C CYS A 271 14.35 0.90 -15.39
N ASN A 272 14.47 1.74 -16.41
CA ASN A 272 14.45 3.18 -16.26
C ASN A 272 13.01 3.70 -16.41
N VAL A 273 12.47 4.22 -15.30
CA VAL A 273 11.10 4.77 -15.19
C VAL A 273 11.11 6.31 -15.12
N GLU A 274 12.15 6.94 -15.65
CA GLU A 274 12.28 8.39 -15.77
C GLU A 274 11.99 8.82 -17.21
N THR A 275 11.38 9.99 -17.43
CA THR A 275 11.48 10.66 -18.74
C THR A 275 12.92 11.11 -18.99
N LYS A 276 13.29 11.40 -20.23
CA LYS A 276 14.63 11.92 -20.60
C LYS A 276 14.96 13.20 -19.84
N LEU A 277 13.99 14.10 -19.70
CA LEU A 277 14.19 15.35 -18.95
C LEU A 277 14.39 15.08 -17.45
N THR A 278 13.63 14.16 -16.86
CA THR A 278 13.81 13.74 -15.46
C THR A 278 15.21 13.16 -15.25
N GLN A 279 15.64 12.22 -16.11
CA GLN A 279 16.95 11.59 -16.05
C GLN A 279 18.07 12.63 -16.15
N ARG A 280 17.96 13.55 -17.13
CA ARG A 280 18.92 14.63 -17.31
C ARG A 280 19.02 15.53 -16.09
N THR A 281 17.88 16.01 -15.59
CA THR A 281 17.81 16.84 -14.39
C THR A 281 18.43 16.12 -13.17
N ARG A 282 18.21 14.81 -13.02
CA ARG A 282 18.82 14.02 -11.95
C ARG A 282 20.33 13.92 -12.10
N ILE A 283 20.83 13.65 -13.31
CA ILE A 283 22.27 13.52 -13.57
C ILE A 283 22.97 14.87 -13.39
N ASP A 284 22.42 15.96 -13.94
CA ASP A 284 22.95 17.32 -13.76
C ASP A 284 23.10 17.65 -12.26
N ARG A 285 22.07 17.35 -11.46
CA ARG A 285 22.11 17.52 -10.00
C ARG A 285 23.12 16.63 -9.27
N LEU A 286 23.50 15.47 -9.85
CA LEU A 286 24.52 14.60 -9.28
C LEU A 286 25.92 15.13 -9.62
N VAL A 287 26.11 15.63 -10.84
CA VAL A 287 27.34 16.28 -11.29
C VAL A 287 27.66 17.48 -10.38
N ASP A 288 26.68 18.32 -10.09
CA ASP A 288 26.84 19.47 -9.18
C ASP A 288 27.28 19.07 -7.75
N LYS A 289 27.03 17.82 -7.35
CA LYS A 289 27.31 17.31 -5.99
C LYS A 289 28.59 16.50 -5.88
N ILE A 290 29.08 15.95 -6.98
CA ILE A 290 30.19 14.99 -7.00
C ILE A 290 31.26 15.53 -7.93
N GLU A 291 32.33 16.07 -7.33
CA GLU A 291 33.48 16.60 -8.05
C GLU A 291 34.08 15.54 -8.99
N GLY A 292 34.31 15.93 -10.24
CA GLY A 292 34.88 15.06 -11.28
C GLY A 292 33.89 14.08 -11.91
N LEU A 293 32.63 13.97 -11.46
CA LEU A 293 31.67 13.01 -12.02
C LEU A 293 31.37 13.25 -13.51
N GLU A 294 31.34 14.52 -13.94
CA GLU A 294 31.06 14.90 -15.34
C GLU A 294 32.00 14.21 -16.33
N GLU A 295 33.26 14.01 -15.94
CA GLU A 295 34.30 13.40 -16.78
C GLU A 295 34.05 11.90 -17.03
N TRP A 296 33.21 11.25 -16.23
CA TRP A 296 32.85 9.83 -16.35
C TRP A 296 31.55 9.61 -17.10
N LEU A 297 30.81 10.68 -17.40
CA LEU A 297 29.51 10.61 -18.06
C LEU A 297 29.65 10.79 -19.57
N THR A 298 28.85 10.04 -20.30
CA THR A 298 28.69 10.14 -21.75
C THR A 298 27.32 10.70 -22.09
N PRO A 299 27.10 11.26 -23.30
CA PRO A 299 25.76 11.63 -23.76
C PRO A 299 24.76 10.48 -23.66
N ASP A 300 25.22 9.24 -23.87
CA ASP A 300 24.38 8.05 -23.73
C ASP A 300 23.86 7.87 -22.31
N ASP A 301 24.58 8.30 -21.27
CA ASP A 301 24.10 8.19 -19.88
C ASP A 301 22.85 9.03 -19.61
N TYR A 302 22.58 10.05 -20.44
CA TYR A 302 21.39 10.89 -20.35
C TYR A 302 20.19 10.30 -21.10
N ASP A 303 20.44 9.57 -22.19
CA ASP A 303 19.40 9.07 -23.09
C ASP A 303 19.13 7.56 -22.97
N ARG A 304 20.04 6.81 -22.33
CA ARG A 304 19.97 5.35 -22.28
C ARG A 304 18.73 4.86 -21.55
N THR A 305 17.97 4.04 -22.25
CA THR A 305 16.91 3.21 -21.68
C THR A 305 17.39 1.77 -21.71
N VAL A 306 17.77 1.21 -20.57
CA VAL A 306 18.17 -0.21 -20.53
C VAL A 306 16.92 -1.05 -20.78
N THR A 307 16.86 -1.65 -21.97
CA THR A 307 15.83 -2.62 -22.34
C THR A 307 16.37 -4.01 -22.12
N ASN A 308 15.64 -4.82 -21.37
CA ASN A 308 15.98 -6.21 -21.15
C ASN A 308 14.87 -7.10 -21.71
N GLU A 309 15.26 -8.22 -22.30
CA GLU A 309 14.31 -9.22 -22.80
C GLU A 309 14.45 -10.49 -21.97
N ARG A 310 13.31 -11.04 -21.53
CA ARG A 310 13.29 -12.23 -20.68
C ARG A 310 12.22 -13.18 -21.17
N ARG A 311 12.62 -14.41 -21.48
CA ARG A 311 11.73 -15.53 -21.75
C ARG A 311 11.57 -16.33 -20.48
N LEU A 312 10.32 -16.46 -20.03
CA LEU A 312 9.95 -17.07 -18.76
C LEU A 312 9.06 -18.29 -19.03
N SER A 313 9.32 -19.38 -18.30
CA SER A 313 8.43 -20.54 -18.28
C SER A 313 7.18 -20.20 -17.48
N LEU A 314 6.00 -20.60 -17.96
CA LEU A 314 4.76 -20.50 -17.18
C LEU A 314 4.77 -21.40 -15.94
N THR A 315 5.67 -22.39 -15.86
CA THR A 315 5.89 -23.12 -14.61
C THR A 315 6.48 -22.22 -13.53
N ASP A 316 7.41 -21.33 -13.92
CA ASP A 316 8.29 -20.62 -12.98
C ASP A 316 7.85 -19.17 -12.69
N ILE A 317 6.96 -18.61 -13.53
CA ILE A 317 6.44 -17.25 -13.36
C ILE A 317 5.00 -17.27 -12.82
N GLY A 318 4.70 -16.38 -11.88
CA GLY A 318 3.31 -16.07 -11.49
C GLY A 318 2.62 -15.16 -12.51
N VAL A 319 1.32 -15.37 -12.72
CA VAL A 319 0.52 -14.53 -13.63
C VAL A 319 -0.74 -14.04 -12.93
N GLY A 320 -0.78 -12.75 -12.58
CA GLY A 320 -1.89 -12.14 -11.86
C GLY A 320 -2.22 -12.93 -10.60
N THR A 321 -3.50 -13.31 -10.45
CA THR A 321 -3.96 -14.10 -9.29
C THR A 321 -3.54 -15.57 -9.32
N CYS A 322 -2.95 -16.05 -10.43
CA CYS A 322 -2.28 -17.36 -10.53
C CYS A 322 -0.79 -17.23 -10.13
N THR A 323 -0.56 -16.66 -8.95
CA THR A 323 0.77 -16.47 -8.35
C THR A 323 0.70 -16.94 -6.90
N TYR A 324 1.65 -17.77 -6.47
CA TYR A 324 1.72 -18.29 -5.11
C TYR A 324 3.12 -18.23 -4.50
N LEU A 325 4.08 -19.02 -5.00
CA LEU A 325 5.46 -19.11 -4.48
C LEU A 325 6.54 -18.71 -5.50
N GLU A 326 6.13 -18.29 -6.70
CA GLU A 326 7.05 -17.85 -7.75
C GLU A 326 7.76 -16.56 -7.33
N ASP A 327 9.09 -16.49 -7.48
CA ASP A 327 9.88 -15.30 -7.15
C ASP A 327 9.69 -14.15 -8.16
N THR A 328 9.16 -14.47 -9.34
CA THR A 328 8.95 -13.57 -10.46
C THR A 328 7.50 -13.68 -10.90
N PHE A 329 6.82 -12.56 -11.08
CA PHE A 329 5.41 -12.58 -11.49
C PHE A 329 5.01 -11.30 -12.23
N ILE A 330 3.90 -11.37 -12.98
CA ILE A 330 3.33 -10.20 -13.66
C ILE A 330 1.95 -9.84 -13.14
N PHE A 331 1.66 -8.54 -13.10
CA PHE A 331 0.31 -8.00 -12.94
C PHE A 331 0.02 -6.95 -14.01
N LYS A 332 -1.26 -6.74 -14.31
CA LYS A 332 -1.67 -5.52 -15.01
C LYS A 332 -1.35 -4.30 -14.13
N PRO A 333 -0.96 -3.15 -14.73
CA PRO A 333 -0.82 -1.91 -13.99
C PRO A 333 -2.06 -1.62 -13.14
N PRO A 334 -1.90 -1.36 -11.84
CA PRO A 334 -3.01 -0.94 -10.99
C PRO A 334 -3.42 0.50 -11.34
N MET A 335 -4.72 0.81 -11.19
CA MET A 335 -5.28 2.14 -11.50
C MET A 335 -4.70 3.26 -10.63
N GLU A 336 -4.39 2.96 -9.37
CA GLU A 336 -3.83 3.90 -8.41
C GLU A 336 -2.87 3.13 -7.52
N ALA A 337 -1.61 3.04 -7.95
CA ALA A 337 -0.51 2.63 -7.08
C ALA A 337 0.68 3.51 -7.36
N ASP A 338 1.45 3.76 -6.31
CA ASP A 338 2.74 4.46 -6.25
C ASP A 338 2.85 5.77 -7.06
N ILE A 339 3.28 6.83 -6.38
CA ILE A 339 3.52 8.11 -7.04
C ILE A 339 5.00 8.19 -7.43
N THR A 340 5.26 8.43 -8.72
CA THR A 340 6.59 8.87 -9.17
C THR A 340 6.60 10.37 -9.43
N VAL A 341 7.78 10.96 -9.32
CA VAL A 341 8.00 12.37 -9.60
C VAL A 341 8.73 12.49 -10.93
N GLN A 342 8.16 13.25 -11.85
CA GLN A 342 8.74 13.51 -13.17
C GLN A 342 8.88 15.01 -13.41
N TRP A 343 9.93 15.40 -14.13
CA TRP A 343 10.16 16.77 -14.57
C TRP A 343 9.62 16.97 -15.98
N PHE A 344 8.89 18.06 -16.15
CA PHE A 344 8.36 18.52 -17.42
C PHE A 344 8.75 19.96 -17.68
N LYS A 345 8.59 20.40 -18.93
CA LYS A 345 8.66 21.81 -19.31
C LYS A 345 7.24 22.30 -19.56
N ASP A 346 6.86 23.37 -18.89
CA ASP A 346 5.58 24.02 -19.16
C ASP A 346 5.62 24.83 -20.46
N LYS A 347 4.54 25.57 -20.74
CA LYS A 347 4.40 26.38 -21.95
C LYS A 347 5.41 27.53 -22.03
N ASP A 348 5.93 27.97 -20.89
CA ASP A 348 6.93 29.02 -20.76
C ASP A 348 8.36 28.44 -20.65
N ASN A 349 8.51 27.13 -20.95
CA ASN A 349 9.75 26.37 -20.91
C ASN A 349 10.41 26.34 -19.52
N GLN A 350 9.62 26.55 -18.46
CA GLN A 350 10.05 26.39 -17.07
C GLN A 350 9.97 24.94 -16.63
N LEU A 351 10.92 24.53 -15.79
CA LEU A 351 10.91 23.20 -15.19
C LEU A 351 9.81 23.10 -14.13
N VAL A 352 8.89 22.15 -14.32
CA VAL A 352 7.81 21.85 -13.39
C VAL A 352 7.93 20.41 -12.93
N GLU A 353 7.77 20.21 -11.63
CA GLU A 353 7.71 18.89 -11.01
C GLU A 353 6.26 18.40 -10.98
N GLU A 354 6.02 17.19 -11.49
CA GLU A 354 4.70 16.56 -11.49
C GLU A 354 4.71 15.21 -10.81
N LYS A 355 3.62 14.93 -10.10
CA LYS A 355 3.36 13.66 -9.43
C LYS A 355 2.48 12.81 -10.32
N LEU A 356 3.01 11.68 -10.77
CA LEU A 356 2.33 10.75 -11.66
C LEU A 356 2.02 9.46 -10.91
N ASP A 357 0.80 8.95 -11.07
CA ASP A 357 0.49 7.58 -10.66
C ASP A 357 1.17 6.56 -11.59
N THR A 358 1.04 5.27 -11.31
CA THR A 358 1.66 4.21 -12.12
C THR A 358 1.25 4.29 -13.60
N PRO A 359 -0.04 4.32 -13.99
CA PRO A 359 -0.43 4.46 -15.39
C PRO A 359 0.11 5.73 -16.07
N ASP A 360 0.04 6.89 -15.42
CA ASP A 360 0.58 8.16 -15.95
C ASP A 360 2.10 8.10 -16.12
N THR A 361 2.80 7.49 -15.15
CA THR A 361 4.26 7.30 -15.21
C THR A 361 4.64 6.43 -16.41
N ILE A 362 4.01 5.26 -16.54
CA ILE A 362 4.26 4.33 -17.64
C ILE A 362 4.01 5.05 -18.98
N PHE A 363 2.86 5.71 -19.11
CA PHE A 363 2.50 6.42 -20.33
C PHE A 363 3.53 7.51 -20.69
N ALA A 364 3.86 8.38 -19.73
CA ALA A 364 4.80 9.47 -19.95
C ALA A 364 6.19 8.96 -20.38
N VAL A 365 6.71 7.95 -19.70
CA VAL A 365 8.03 7.38 -19.98
C VAL A 365 8.03 6.66 -21.33
N PHE A 366 7.00 5.87 -21.63
CA PHE A 366 6.95 5.10 -22.87
C PHE A 366 6.81 6.01 -24.09
N GLU A 367 5.99 7.05 -24.03
CA GLU A 367 5.84 8.02 -25.12
C GLU A 367 7.15 8.81 -25.34
N ASP A 368 7.74 9.34 -24.27
CA ASP A 368 8.97 10.14 -24.33
C ASP A 368 10.19 9.36 -24.86
N ARG A 369 10.25 8.06 -24.54
CA ARG A 369 11.33 7.15 -24.97
C ARG A 369 11.01 6.39 -26.26
N GLY A 370 9.85 6.61 -26.87
CA GLY A 370 9.47 5.95 -28.13
C GLY A 370 9.31 4.43 -28.01
N VAL A 371 8.84 3.96 -26.85
CA VAL A 371 8.58 2.53 -26.60
C VAL A 371 7.38 2.08 -27.46
N LYS A 372 7.51 0.94 -28.14
CA LYS A 372 6.42 0.33 -28.91
C LYS A 372 5.61 -0.62 -28.03
N TYR A 373 4.32 -0.33 -27.89
CA TYR A 373 3.34 -1.12 -27.13
C TYR A 373 1.93 -0.91 -27.72
N ASN A 374 0.93 -1.61 -27.19
CA ASN A 374 -0.47 -1.48 -27.59
C ASN A 374 -1.09 -0.21 -26.98
N ARG A 375 -0.67 0.92 -27.54
CA ARG A 375 -0.97 2.27 -27.04
C ARG A 375 -2.46 2.55 -26.91
N ASP A 376 -3.25 2.21 -27.93
CA ASP A 376 -4.68 2.51 -27.96
C ASP A 376 -5.45 1.71 -26.90
N LYS A 377 -5.08 0.43 -26.70
CA LYS A 377 -5.67 -0.40 -25.65
C LYS A 377 -5.28 0.10 -24.27
N PHE A 378 -4.02 0.48 -24.07
CA PHE A 378 -3.55 1.06 -22.81
C PHE A 378 -4.30 2.37 -22.48
N LEU A 379 -4.42 3.28 -23.46
CA LEU A 379 -5.20 4.52 -23.30
C LEU A 379 -6.67 4.22 -22.99
N LYS A 380 -7.26 3.22 -23.65
CA LYS A 380 -8.64 2.80 -23.41
C LYS A 380 -8.83 2.27 -21.99
N GLU A 381 -7.96 1.37 -21.54
CA GLU A 381 -8.08 0.70 -20.24
C GLU A 381 -7.85 1.67 -19.07
N TYR A 382 -6.86 2.56 -19.17
CA TYR A 382 -6.42 3.37 -18.04
C TYR A 382 -6.86 4.83 -18.07
N PHE A 383 -7.30 5.36 -19.22
CA PHE A 383 -7.62 6.79 -19.36
C PHE A 383 -8.99 7.05 -19.99
N THR A 384 -9.18 6.72 -21.26
CA THR A 384 -10.33 7.22 -22.04
C THR A 384 -11.65 6.59 -21.62
N SER A 385 -11.68 5.32 -21.22
CA SER A 385 -12.89 4.68 -20.66
C SER A 385 -13.32 5.29 -19.32
N LEU A 386 -12.41 5.96 -18.63
CA LEU A 386 -12.64 6.62 -17.34
C LEU A 386 -12.83 8.13 -17.47
N GLY A 387 -12.88 8.65 -18.70
CA GLY A 387 -12.96 10.09 -18.96
C GLY A 387 -11.72 10.88 -18.51
N LYS A 388 -10.57 10.21 -18.31
CA LYS A 388 -9.29 10.82 -17.94
C LYS A 388 -8.44 11.09 -19.18
N ILE A 389 -7.54 12.07 -19.07
CA ILE A 389 -6.52 12.39 -20.08
C ILE A 389 -5.15 12.24 -19.42
N PRO A 390 -4.19 11.53 -20.03
CA PRO A 390 -2.84 11.40 -19.47
C PRO A 390 -2.20 12.76 -19.18
N ILE A 391 -1.55 12.88 -18.03
CA ILE A 391 -0.87 14.11 -17.60
C ILE A 391 0.22 14.51 -18.62
N TYR A 392 0.90 13.52 -19.20
CA TYR A 392 1.93 13.72 -20.23
C TYR A 392 1.47 14.64 -21.37
N TYR A 393 0.21 14.54 -21.79
CA TYR A 393 -0.32 15.37 -22.87
C TYR A 393 -0.43 16.86 -22.52
N LYS A 394 -0.47 17.24 -21.24
CA LYS A 394 -0.44 18.65 -20.85
C LYS A 394 0.85 19.35 -21.30
N TYR A 395 1.93 18.58 -21.41
CA TYR A 395 3.28 19.07 -21.66
C TYR A 395 3.76 18.85 -23.09
N PHE A 396 3.23 17.82 -23.77
CA PHE A 396 3.69 17.43 -25.11
C PHE A 396 2.64 17.53 -26.22
N LYS A 397 1.39 17.93 -25.93
CA LYS A 397 0.43 18.30 -27.00
C LYS A 397 0.51 19.77 -27.37
N ARG A 398 1.20 20.04 -28.48
CA ARG A 398 0.78 20.94 -29.58
C ARG A 398 1.65 20.64 -30.82
N ALA A 399 1.30 19.58 -31.52
CA ALA A 399 1.64 19.36 -32.92
C ALA A 399 0.55 18.44 -33.50
N GLU A 400 -0.61 19.03 -33.79
CA GLU A 400 -1.47 18.55 -34.88
C GLU A 400 -1.16 19.39 -36.11
#